data_AF-A0A6L5F9Q5-F1
#
_entry.id   AF-A0A6L5F9Q5-F1
#
_cell.length_a   1.000
_cell.length_b   1.000
_cell.length_c   1.000
_cell.angle_alpha   90.00
_cell.angle_beta   90.00
_cell.angle_gamma   90.00
#
_symmetry.space_group_name_H-M   'P 1'
#
loop_
_entity.id
_entity.type
_entity.pdbx_description
1 polymer ?
#
loop_
_entity_poly.entity_id
_entity_poly.type
_entity_poly.pdbx_seq_one_letter_code
_entity_poly.pdbx_strand_id
1 'polypeptide(L)'
;MFVEMPTVSHDALHRLIKEILETSAVPTEHAETVAQHLVKANLAGHDSHGAIRVPSYVALIEEGKIIPDAPIDVIDESAASAVVDGNWGLGFAVPSSPPTSSFVRPRTTESPL
;
A
#
# COMPACT_ATOMS: atom_id res chain seq x y z
N MET A 1 3.17 7.46 -35.45
CA MET A 1 3.47 6.04 -35.16
C MET A 1 2.49 5.61 -34.09
N PHE A 2 1.60 4.66 -34.40
CA PHE A 2 0.79 4.02 -33.37
C PHE A 2 1.65 2.93 -32.75
N VAL A 3 1.98 3.08 -31.46
CA VAL A 3 2.64 2.01 -30.71
C VAL A 3 1.54 1.05 -30.32
N GLU A 4 1.64 -0.19 -30.78
CA GLU A 4 0.73 -1.26 -30.38
C GLU A 4 0.95 -1.56 -28.89
N MET A 5 -0.12 -1.53 -28.10
CA MET A 5 -0.04 -1.77 -26.66
C MET A 5 0.06 -3.27 -26.41
N PRO A 6 1.13 -3.75 -25.74
CA PRO A 6 1.29 -5.17 -25.46
C PRO A 6 0.15 -5.66 -24.55
N THR A 7 -0.42 -6.81 -24.89
CA THR A 7 -1.37 -7.51 -24.01
C THR A 7 -0.58 -8.43 -23.09
N VAL A 8 -0.70 -8.22 -21.77
CA VAL A 8 -0.03 -9.01 -20.74
C VAL A 8 -1.08 -9.61 -19.82
N SER A 9 -0.96 -10.90 -19.46
CA SER A 9 -1.86 -11.51 -18.49
C SER A 9 -1.70 -10.87 -17.10
N HIS A 10 -2.80 -10.70 -16.38
CA HIS A 10 -2.77 -10.11 -15.03
C HIS A 10 -1.85 -10.88 -14.06
N ASP A 11 -1.80 -12.21 -14.15
CA ASP A 11 -0.90 -13.05 -13.33
C ASP A 11 0.59 -12.74 -13.60
N ALA A 12 0.96 -12.65 -14.88
CA ALA A 12 2.35 -12.32 -15.26
C ALA A 12 2.71 -10.89 -14.84
N LEU A 13 1.79 -9.94 -15.01
CA LEU A 13 2.00 -8.56 -14.58
C LEU A 13 2.13 -8.47 -13.06
N HIS A 14 1.30 -9.19 -12.32
CA HIS A 14 1.36 -9.25 -10.86
C HIS A 14 2.72 -9.77 -10.36
N ARG A 15 3.17 -10.92 -10.88
CA ARG A 15 4.47 -11.49 -10.53
C ARG A 15 5.62 -10.53 -10.81
N LEU A 16 5.62 -9.92 -12.00
CA LEU A 16 6.65 -8.96 -12.40
C LEU A 16 6.71 -7.76 -11.44
N ILE A 17 5.56 -7.16 -11.12
CA ILE A 17 5.51 -6.00 -10.22
C ILE A 17 6.00 -6.38 -8.82
N LYS A 18 5.57 -7.53 -8.30
CA LYS A 18 6.00 -8.02 -7.00
C LYS A 18 7.52 -8.23 -6.94
N GLU A 19 8.09 -8.93 -7.91
CA GLU A 19 9.53 -9.21 -7.98
C GLU A 19 10.37 -7.92 -8.05
N ILE A 20 9.90 -6.91 -8.81
CA ILE A 20 10.54 -5.60 -8.85
C ILE A 20 10.56 -4.96 -7.46
N LEU A 21 9.42 -4.92 -6.77
CA LEU A 21 9.31 -4.29 -5.46
C LEU A 21 10.15 -5.02 -4.39
N GLU A 22 10.15 -6.35 -4.39
CA GLU A 22 11.00 -7.15 -3.49
C GLU A 22 12.50 -6.87 -3.71
N THR A 23 12.91 -6.73 -4.97
CA THR A 23 14.29 -6.36 -5.32
C THR A 23 14.63 -4.92 -4.88
N SER A 24 13.62 -4.06 -4.78
CA SER A 24 13.71 -2.70 -4.22
C SER A 24 13.54 -2.65 -2.70
N ALA A 25 13.85 -3.73 -1.98
CA ALA A 25 13.82 -3.82 -0.52
C ALA A 25 12.43 -3.70 0.13
N VAL A 26 11.34 -3.90 -0.64
CA VAL A 26 10.00 -3.98 -0.07
C VAL A 26 9.76 -5.37 0.52
N PRO A 27 9.25 -5.50 1.77
CA PRO A 27 8.87 -6.78 2.33
C PRO A 27 7.85 -7.52 1.46
N THR A 28 7.96 -8.84 1.34
CA THR A 28 7.13 -9.69 0.46
C THR A 28 5.62 -9.47 0.62
N GLU A 29 5.13 -9.29 1.86
CA GLU A 29 3.70 -9.06 2.12
C GLU A 29 3.23 -7.69 1.59
N HIS A 30 4.06 -6.66 1.73
CA HIS A 30 3.76 -5.33 1.19
C HIS A 30 3.88 -5.32 -0.33
N ALA A 31 4.90 -5.99 -0.89
CA ALA A 31 5.06 -6.13 -2.33
C ALA A 31 3.87 -6.86 -2.98
N GLU A 32 3.37 -7.93 -2.36
CA GLU A 32 2.14 -8.63 -2.76
C GLU A 32 0.94 -7.67 -2.78
N THR A 33 0.72 -6.94 -1.68
CA THR A 33 -0.41 -6.01 -1.56
C THR A 33 -0.36 -4.90 -2.61
N VAL A 34 0.80 -4.26 -2.77
CA VAL A 34 1.00 -3.20 -3.78
C VAL A 34 0.79 -3.76 -5.19
N ALA A 35 1.40 -4.90 -5.52
CA ALA A 35 1.24 -5.53 -6.83
C ALA A 35 -0.23 -5.84 -7.14
N GLN A 36 -0.97 -6.37 -6.16
CA GLN A 36 -2.39 -6.65 -6.30
C GLN A 36 -3.21 -5.38 -6.59
N HIS A 37 -2.93 -4.27 -5.90
CA HIS A 37 -3.64 -3.00 -6.13
C HIS A 37 -3.33 -2.39 -7.50
N LEU A 38 -2.06 -2.40 -7.92
CA LEU A 38 -1.67 -1.85 -9.22
C LEU A 38 -2.29 -2.66 -10.37
N VAL A 39 -2.30 -3.99 -10.29
CA VAL A 39 -2.96 -4.83 -11.29
C VAL A 39 -4.48 -4.64 -11.31
N LYS A 40 -5.12 -4.51 -10.13
CA LYS A 40 -6.55 -4.18 -10.05
C LYS A 40 -6.87 -2.84 -10.71
N ALA A 41 -6.01 -1.83 -10.57
CA ALA A 41 -6.18 -0.54 -11.24
C ALA A 41 -6.12 -0.68 -12.77
N ASN A 42 -5.17 -1.47 -13.31
CA ASN A 42 -5.14 -1.78 -14.74
C ASN A 42 -6.41 -2.53 -15.20
N LEU A 43 -6.85 -3.55 -14.46
CA LEU A 43 -8.06 -4.31 -14.79
C LEU A 43 -9.34 -3.46 -14.75
N ALA A 44 -9.36 -2.42 -13.91
CA ALA A 44 -10.46 -1.45 -13.83
C ALA A 44 -10.40 -0.36 -14.92
N GLY A 45 -9.38 -0.36 -15.79
CA GLY A 45 -9.19 0.68 -16.81
C GLY A 45 -8.58 1.99 -16.28
N HIS A 46 -8.01 1.98 -15.08
CA HIS A 46 -7.34 3.12 -14.46
C HIS A 46 -5.81 3.00 -14.59
N ASP A 47 -5.32 2.96 -15.83
CA ASP A 47 -3.90 2.68 -16.12
C ASP A 47 -2.92 3.67 -15.46
N SER A 48 -3.33 4.92 -15.25
CA SER A 48 -2.55 5.94 -14.54
C SER A 48 -2.24 5.59 -13.08
N HIS A 49 -2.96 4.62 -12.50
CA HIS A 49 -2.79 4.13 -11.13
C HIS A 49 -2.29 2.68 -11.07
N GLY A 50 -2.01 2.06 -12.22
CA GLY A 50 -1.54 0.67 -12.30
C GLY A 50 -0.03 0.55 -12.43
N ALA A 51 0.41 -0.40 -13.27
CA ALA A 51 1.82 -0.74 -13.49
C ALA A 51 2.73 0.46 -13.83
N ILE A 52 2.18 1.54 -14.41
CA ILE A 52 2.92 2.77 -14.71
C ILE A 52 3.55 3.42 -13.47
N ARG A 53 3.02 3.13 -12.27
CA ARG A 53 3.50 3.71 -11.00
C ARG A 53 4.75 3.00 -10.45
N VAL A 54 5.07 1.80 -10.93
CA VAL A 54 6.17 0.99 -10.40
C VAL A 54 7.52 1.72 -10.47
N PRO A 55 7.94 2.33 -11.60
CA PRO A 55 9.21 3.06 -11.65
C PRO A 55 9.27 4.21 -10.63
N SER A 56 8.15 4.89 -10.39
CA SER A 56 8.09 5.97 -9.39
C SER A 56 8.22 5.43 -7.97
N TYR A 57 7.61 4.28 -7.64
CA TYR A 57 7.79 3.67 -6.33
C TYR A 57 9.26 3.29 -6.09
N VAL A 58 9.89 2.64 -7.07
CA VAL A 58 11.31 2.27 -6.99
C VAL A 58 12.18 3.51 -6.76
N ALA A 59 12.01 4.56 -7.56
CA ALA A 59 12.77 5.80 -7.41
C ALA A 59 12.56 6.46 -6.03
N LEU A 60 11.33 6.51 -5.53
CA LEU A 60 11.04 7.10 -4.22
C LEU A 60 11.63 6.28 -3.06
N ILE A 61 11.71 4.96 -3.20
CA ILE A 61 12.39 4.09 -2.23
C ILE A 61 13.90 4.32 -2.28
N GLU A 62 14.50 4.36 -3.48
CA GLU A 62 15.93 4.65 -3.66
C GLU A 62 16.32 6.04 -3.13
N GLU A 63 15.43 7.02 -3.26
CA GLU A 63 15.60 8.37 -2.70
C GLU A 63 15.33 8.46 -1.19
N GLY A 64 14.90 7.38 -0.54
CA GLY A 64 14.55 7.34 0.88
C GLY A 64 13.29 8.13 1.25
N LYS A 65 12.44 8.45 0.26
CA LYS A 65 11.17 9.16 0.44
C LYS A 65 10.00 8.23 0.73
N ILE A 66 10.16 6.95 0.41
CA ILE A 66 9.30 5.86 0.88
C ILE A 66 10.17 4.94 1.74
N ILE A 67 9.67 4.62 2.93
CA ILE A 67 10.30 3.66 3.85
C ILE A 67 9.49 2.35 3.73
N PRO A 68 10.00 1.31 3.05
CA PRO A 68 9.18 0.15 2.68
C PRO A 68 8.56 -0.63 3.84
N ASP A 69 9.26 -0.68 4.97
CA ASP A 69 8.85 -1.39 6.19
C ASP A 69 8.62 -0.39 7.34
N ALA A 70 8.03 0.77 7.02
CA ALA A 70 7.74 1.78 8.02
C ALA A 70 6.69 1.27 9.02
N PRO A 71 6.92 1.42 10.33
CA PRO A 71 5.89 1.13 11.32
C PRO A 71 4.75 2.14 11.18
N ILE A 72 3.55 1.74 11.59
CA ILE A 72 2.38 2.60 11.65
C ILE A 72 2.14 2.98 13.11
N ASP A 73 2.13 4.28 13.41
CA ASP A 73 1.95 4.78 14.78
C ASP A 73 0.57 5.42 14.95
N VAL A 74 -0.17 5.01 15.99
CA VAL A 74 -1.43 5.68 16.35
C VAL A 74 -1.11 6.86 17.26
N ILE A 75 -1.37 8.08 16.75
CA ILE A 75 -1.12 9.33 17.48
C ILE A 75 -2.27 9.63 18.44
N ASP A 76 -3.51 9.39 18.01
CA ASP A 76 -4.72 9.63 18.78
C ASP A 76 -5.83 8.65 18.36
N GLU A 77 -6.67 8.24 19.30
CA GLU A 77 -7.75 7.30 19.04
C GLU A 77 -8.99 7.68 19.87
N SER A 78 -10.13 7.71 19.22
CA SER A 78 -11.45 7.87 19.81
C SER A 78 -12.30 6.64 19.55
N ALA A 79 -13.51 6.59 20.12
CA ALA A 79 -14.43 5.48 19.90
C ALA A 79 -14.82 5.26 18.41
N ALA A 80 -14.65 6.26 17.54
CA ALA A 80 -15.08 6.21 16.14
C ALA A 80 -13.99 6.62 15.12
N SER A 81 -12.79 7.00 15.56
CA SER A 81 -11.73 7.48 14.67
C SER A 81 -10.35 7.26 15.26
N ALA A 82 -9.32 7.21 14.40
CA ALA A 82 -7.93 7.23 14.80
C ALA A 82 -7.13 8.19 13.91
N VAL A 83 -6.14 8.86 14.49
CA VAL A 83 -5.10 9.61 13.79
C VAL A 83 -3.84 8.76 13.79
N VAL A 84 -3.29 8.54 12.60
CA VAL A 84 -2.20 7.60 12.37
C VAL A 84 -1.07 8.28 11.61
N ASP A 85 0.16 8.13 12.08
CA ASP A 85 1.37 8.43 11.32
C ASP A 85 1.79 7.20 10.51
N GLY A 86 1.87 7.37 9.19
CA GLY A 86 2.33 6.32 8.30
C GLY A 86 3.86 6.22 8.20
N ASN A 87 4.61 7.12 8.83
CA ASN A 87 6.07 7.14 8.86
C ASN A 87 6.72 7.04 7.46
N TRP A 88 6.14 7.73 6.48
CA TRP A 88 6.56 7.67 5.07
C TRP A 88 6.52 6.26 4.45
N GLY A 89 5.70 5.38 5.03
CA GLY A 89 5.46 4.03 4.55
C GLY A 89 4.74 3.97 3.21
N LEU A 90 4.67 2.76 2.66
CA LEU A 90 3.81 2.49 1.52
C LEU A 90 2.35 2.76 1.89
N GLY A 91 1.61 3.52 1.08
CA GLY A 91 0.19 3.79 1.33
C GLY A 91 -0.72 2.56 1.30
N PHE A 92 -0.20 1.43 0.82
CA PHE A 92 -0.85 0.12 0.84
C PHE A 92 -0.28 -0.83 1.92
N ALA A 93 0.58 -0.33 2.81
CA ALA A 93 1.23 -1.14 3.82
C ALA A 93 0.18 -1.82 4.71
N VAL A 94 0.42 -3.10 4.97
CA VAL A 94 -0.26 -3.84 6.04
C VAL A 94 0.50 -3.51 7.32
N PRO A 95 -0.15 -3.07 8.41
CA PRO A 95 0.57 -2.86 9.67
C PRO A 95 1.25 -4.16 10.08
N SER A 96 2.59 -4.16 10.17
CA SER A 96 3.38 -5.33 10.58
C SER A 96 3.20 -5.68 12.06
N SER A 97 2.56 -4.78 12.84
CA SER A 97 2.20 -5.00 14.24
C SER A 97 0.83 -4.38 14.54
N PRO A 98 0.02 -4.99 15.43
CA PRO A 98 -1.21 -4.35 15.90
C PRO A 98 -0.86 -3.01 16.58
N PRO A 99 -1.69 -1.97 16.43
CA PRO A 99 -1.47 -0.71 17.12
C PRO A 99 -1.36 -0.99 18.63
N THR A 100 -0.39 -0.34 19.29
CA THR A 100 -0.08 -0.55 20.72
C THR A 100 -1.20 -0.06 21.65
N SER A 101 -2.34 0.41 21.14
CA SER A 101 -3.47 0.78 21.97
C SER A 101 -4.13 -0.48 22.54
N SER A 102 -4.11 -0.57 23.86
CA SER A 102 -4.79 -1.61 24.63
C SER A 102 -6.25 -1.71 24.19
N PHE A 103 -6.61 -2.82 23.54
CA PHE A 103 -7.97 -3.16 23.15
C PHE A 103 -8.87 -3.20 24.40
N VAL A 104 -9.53 -2.08 24.72
CA VAL A 104 -10.61 -2.01 25.68
C VAL A 104 -11.92 -2.09 24.91
N ARG A 105 -12.68 -3.17 25.11
CA ARG A 105 -14.02 -3.35 24.51
C ARG A 105 -14.90 -2.12 24.83
N PRO A 106 -15.60 -1.53 23.85
CA PRO A 106 -16.46 -0.39 24.12
C PRO A 106 -17.67 -0.78 24.98
N ARG A 107 -17.91 0.00 26.04
CA ARG A 107 -19.27 0.20 26.56
C ARG A 107 -19.99 1.09 25.54
N THR A 108 -21.11 0.62 25.02
CA THR A 108 -22.02 1.39 24.17
C THR A 108 -22.36 2.72 24.83
N THR A 109 -21.94 3.83 24.21
CA THR A 109 -22.49 5.15 24.51
C THR A 109 -23.23 5.63 23.26
N GLU A 110 -24.56 5.66 23.35
CA GLU A 110 -25.41 6.31 22.37
C GLU A 110 -25.05 7.80 22.29
N SER A 111 -25.00 8.34 21.08
CA SER A 111 -24.77 9.76 20.82
C SER A 111 -25.99 10.57 21.25
N PRO A 112 -25.86 11.58 22.14
CA PRO A 112 -26.95 12.51 22.36
C PRO A 112 -27.03 13.49 21.18
N LEU A 113 -28.24 13.65 20.65
CA LEU A 113 -28.63 14.79 19.81
C LEU A 113 -28.68 16.07 20.65
#